data_AF-A0A2V7GRY1-F1
#
_entry.id   AF-A0A2V7GRY1-F1
#
_cell.length_a   1.000
_cell.length_b   1.000
_cell.length_c   1.000
_cell.angle_alpha   90.00
_cell.angle_beta   90.00
_cell.angle_gamma   90.00
#
_symmetry.space_group_name_H-M   'P 1'
#
loop_
_entity.id
_entity.type
_entity.pdbx_description
1 polymer ?
#
loop_
_entity_poly.entity_id
_entity_poly.type
_entity_poly.pdbx_seq_one_letter_code
_entity_poly.pdbx_strand_id
1 'polypeptide(L)'
;MILLKHLHSDDTPGQVAAGLALGAILGLTPLLNLHNVVVLILIIMLRVSFSGALLGWLVFTPLGFAFDPLFDALGHRLLLETPALNGVWTTLYNTPVVPLTNFNNTVVLGSLAVAVGLFLPLNALGRFGVRRYRAAVQAWVRSHQPPPPPAPAPGTAAVRRYPPPSRPVRRAGGGGGGLIRWKGTGPLLLFAGLLVGGWLLFADRLAKGAFESVGTAIVGAKVEVGRLHLDLSHGKVALTGLVVASPDEPLQNLLEADELTADIGVAPLLEKKVVIDRLA
;
A
#
# COMPACT_ATOMS: atom_id res chain seq x y z
N MET A 1 -16.27 -13.30 -25.91
CA MET A 1 -16.36 -14.55 -25.11
C MET A 1 -15.11 -14.84 -24.24
N ILE A 2 -13.90 -14.37 -24.58
CA ILE A 2 -12.67 -14.63 -23.80
C ILE A 2 -12.58 -13.75 -22.54
N LEU A 3 -13.12 -12.52 -22.58
CA LEU A 3 -13.05 -11.56 -21.47
C LEU A 3 -13.88 -11.99 -20.24
N LEU A 4 -15.10 -12.51 -20.44
CA LEU A 4 -15.94 -13.04 -19.33
C LEU A 4 -15.38 -14.32 -18.70
N LYS A 5 -14.57 -15.09 -19.44
CA LYS A 5 -13.89 -16.27 -18.90
C LYS A 5 -12.74 -15.91 -17.95
N HIS A 6 -12.15 -14.72 -18.09
CA HIS A 6 -11.13 -14.22 -17.15
C HIS A 6 -11.73 -13.53 -15.92
N LEU A 7 -13.01 -13.13 -15.96
CA LEU A 7 -13.72 -12.54 -14.83
C LEU A 7 -14.41 -13.56 -13.93
N HIS A 8 -14.63 -14.79 -14.42
CA HIS A 8 -14.86 -15.95 -13.56
C HIS A 8 -13.51 -16.43 -13.02
N SER A 9 -12.98 -15.73 -12.02
CA SER A 9 -11.85 -16.27 -11.28
C SER A 9 -12.31 -17.52 -10.52
N ASP A 10 -11.58 -18.63 -10.68
CA ASP A 10 -11.69 -19.84 -9.85
C ASP A 10 -11.25 -19.58 -8.39
N ASP A 11 -11.39 -18.34 -7.91
CA ASP A 11 -10.98 -17.92 -6.58
C ASP A 11 -11.76 -18.71 -5.54
N THR A 12 -11.09 -19.16 -4.49
CA THR A 12 -11.77 -19.81 -3.37
C THR A 12 -12.59 -18.78 -2.59
N PRO A 13 -13.65 -19.18 -1.87
CA PRO A 13 -14.41 -18.27 -1.00
C PRO A 13 -13.52 -17.50 -0.01
N GLY A 14 -12.43 -18.12 0.45
CA GLY A 14 -11.45 -17.48 1.33
C GLY A 14 -10.67 -16.35 0.66
N GLN A 15 -10.30 -16.49 -0.61
CA GLN A 15 -9.58 -15.46 -1.35
C GLN A 15 -10.49 -14.27 -1.68
N VAL A 16 -11.75 -14.52 -2.02
CA VAL A 16 -12.75 -13.47 -2.23
C VAL A 16 -12.99 -12.68 -0.96
N ALA A 17 -13.19 -13.38 0.16
CA ALA A 17 -13.44 -12.73 1.44
C ALA A 17 -12.23 -11.97 1.99
N ALA A 18 -11.02 -12.52 1.86
CA ALA A 18 -9.81 -11.81 2.26
C ALA A 18 -9.55 -10.58 1.39
N GLY A 19 -9.82 -10.68 0.08
CA GLY A 19 -9.83 -9.53 -0.82
C GLY A 19 -10.80 -8.46 -0.32
N LEU A 20 -12.06 -8.83 -0.07
CA LEU A 20 -13.08 -7.93 0.45
C LEU A 20 -12.68 -7.26 1.75
N ALA A 21 -12.10 -7.99 2.70
CA ALA A 21 -11.65 -7.44 3.98
C ALA A 21 -10.47 -6.45 3.80
N LEU A 22 -9.51 -6.73 2.91
CA LEU A 22 -8.44 -5.78 2.58
C LEU A 22 -8.98 -4.54 1.86
N GLY A 23 -9.92 -4.73 0.93
CA GLY A 23 -10.61 -3.64 0.25
C GLY A 23 -11.41 -2.75 1.20
N ALA A 24 -12.02 -3.34 2.23
CA ALA A 24 -12.71 -2.58 3.27
C ALA A 24 -11.76 -1.66 4.05
N ILE A 25 -10.50 -2.06 4.29
CA ILE A 25 -9.51 -1.18 4.91
C ILE A 25 -9.22 0.03 4.02
N LEU A 26 -9.09 -0.16 2.71
CA LEU A 26 -8.93 0.94 1.75
C LEU A 26 -10.15 1.88 1.73
N GLY A 27 -11.36 1.35 1.92
CA GLY A 27 -12.59 2.13 1.87
C GLY A 27 -12.91 2.88 3.16
N LEU A 28 -12.62 2.28 4.32
CA LEU A 28 -12.93 2.87 5.63
C LEU A 28 -11.94 3.95 6.06
N THR A 29 -10.75 4.00 5.46
CA THR A 29 -9.67 4.91 5.89
C THR A 29 -9.41 6.00 4.85
N PRO A 30 -8.95 7.20 5.25
CA PRO A 30 -8.72 8.29 4.28
C PRO A 30 -7.71 7.89 3.21
N LEU A 31 -8.08 8.10 1.93
CA LEU A 31 -7.46 7.45 0.76
C LEU A 31 -5.95 7.71 0.62
N LEU A 32 -5.51 8.96 0.77
CA LEU A 32 -4.13 9.38 0.50
C LEU A 32 -3.21 9.22 1.72
N ASN A 33 -3.15 8.03 2.30
CA ASN A 33 -2.27 7.71 3.43
C ASN A 33 -1.34 6.53 3.12
N LEU A 34 -0.17 6.52 3.76
CA LEU A 34 0.87 5.51 3.53
C LEU A 34 0.40 4.08 3.84
N HIS A 35 -0.46 3.89 4.84
CA HIS A 35 -0.98 2.55 5.16
C HIS A 35 -1.87 1.99 4.03
N ASN A 36 -2.56 2.83 3.26
CA ASN A 36 -3.35 2.37 2.12
C ASN A 36 -2.47 1.90 0.96
N VAL A 37 -1.28 2.50 0.81
CA VAL A 37 -0.26 1.98 -0.11
C VAL A 37 0.20 0.59 0.33
N VAL A 38 0.43 0.39 1.64
CA VAL A 38 0.78 -0.92 2.20
C VAL A 38 -0.33 -1.94 1.94
N VAL A 39 -1.59 -1.58 2.17
CA VAL A 39 -2.74 -2.47 1.91
C VAL A 39 -2.86 -2.81 0.42
N LEU A 40 -2.65 -1.85 -0.48
CA LEU A 40 -2.62 -2.10 -1.92
C LEU A 40 -1.50 -3.08 -2.30
N ILE A 41 -0.30 -2.89 -1.74
CA ILE A 41 0.83 -3.82 -1.89
C ILE A 41 0.43 -5.21 -1.39
N LEU A 42 -0.22 -5.33 -0.24
CA LEU A 42 -0.71 -6.60 0.29
C LEU A 42 -1.74 -7.25 -0.65
N ILE A 43 -2.68 -6.50 -1.24
CA ILE A 43 -3.65 -7.03 -2.22
C ILE A 43 -2.94 -7.59 -3.46
N ILE A 44 -1.85 -6.94 -3.91
CA ILE A 44 -1.07 -7.38 -5.06
C ILE A 44 -0.20 -8.59 -4.72
N MET A 45 0.43 -8.59 -3.55
CA MET A 45 1.37 -9.62 -3.11
C MET A 45 0.68 -10.88 -2.59
N LEU A 46 -0.45 -10.75 -1.90
CA LEU A 46 -1.18 -11.88 -1.36
C LEU A 46 -2.07 -12.51 -2.42
N ARG A 47 -2.36 -13.80 -2.27
CA ARG A 47 -3.27 -14.54 -3.16
C ARG A 47 -4.72 -14.27 -2.80
N VAL A 48 -5.14 -13.01 -2.84
CA VAL A 48 -6.54 -12.59 -2.63
C VAL A 48 -7.25 -12.30 -3.96
N SER A 49 -8.58 -12.24 -3.93
CA SER A 49 -9.37 -11.88 -5.11
C SER A 49 -9.36 -10.37 -5.32
N PHE A 50 -8.91 -9.93 -6.50
CA PHE A 50 -8.94 -8.52 -6.86
C PHE A 50 -10.38 -7.98 -6.93
N SER A 51 -11.31 -8.75 -7.50
CA SER A 51 -12.74 -8.38 -7.53
C SER A 51 -13.34 -8.29 -6.13
N GLY A 52 -12.92 -9.18 -5.21
CA GLY A 52 -13.28 -9.08 -3.80
C GLY A 52 -12.78 -7.77 -3.18
N ALA A 53 -11.52 -7.41 -3.41
CA ALA A 53 -10.94 -6.16 -2.92
C ALA A 53 -11.63 -4.92 -3.51
N LEU A 54 -11.92 -4.91 -4.80
CA LEU A 54 -12.64 -3.82 -5.44
C LEU A 54 -14.06 -3.65 -4.87
N LEU A 55 -14.76 -4.77 -4.63
CA LEU A 55 -16.09 -4.75 -4.01
C LEU A 55 -16.03 -4.22 -2.57
N GLY A 56 -15.05 -4.68 -1.78
CA GLY A 56 -14.83 -4.17 -0.42
C GLY A 56 -14.56 -2.67 -0.44
N TRP A 57 -13.66 -2.21 -1.29
CA TRP A 57 -13.36 -0.79 -1.42
C TRP A 57 -14.60 0.02 -1.81
N LEU A 58 -15.35 -0.41 -2.83
CA LEU A 58 -16.53 0.28 -3.31
C LEU A 58 -17.64 0.38 -2.25
N VAL A 59 -17.91 -0.72 -1.54
CA VAL A 59 -18.97 -0.77 -0.52
C VAL A 59 -18.59 0.05 0.71
N PHE A 60 -17.33 -0.02 1.14
CA PHE A 60 -16.91 0.59 2.40
C PHE A 60 -16.43 2.04 2.27
N THR A 61 -16.12 2.53 1.07
CA THR A 61 -15.80 3.96 0.85
C THR A 61 -16.90 4.92 1.33
N PRO A 62 -18.17 4.79 0.93
CA PRO A 62 -19.23 5.66 1.46
C PRO A 62 -19.46 5.47 2.96
N LEU A 63 -19.22 4.27 3.49
CA LEU A 63 -19.29 4.02 4.93
C LEU A 63 -18.15 4.72 5.68
N GLY A 64 -16.96 4.81 5.08
CA GLY A 64 -15.84 5.57 5.60
C GLY A 64 -16.26 7.00 5.91
N PHE A 65 -16.74 7.71 4.88
CA PHE A 65 -17.25 9.08 5.02
C PHE A 65 -18.42 9.21 6.00
N ALA A 66 -19.36 8.25 5.99
CA ALA A 66 -20.52 8.29 6.88
C ALA A 66 -20.14 8.13 8.37
N PHE A 67 -19.07 7.39 8.66
CA PHE A 67 -18.61 7.11 10.02
C PHE A 67 -17.41 7.99 10.45
N ASP A 68 -17.01 8.99 9.67
CA ASP A 68 -15.91 9.91 10.02
C ASP A 68 -16.02 10.49 11.45
N PRO A 69 -17.18 10.97 11.94
CA PRO A 69 -17.30 11.46 13.32
C PRO A 69 -17.01 10.39 14.38
N LEU A 70 -17.33 9.12 14.10
CA LEU A 70 -17.04 8.01 15.00
C LEU A 70 -15.54 7.70 15.02
N PHE A 71 -14.89 7.75 13.85
CA PHE A 71 -13.45 7.54 13.74
C PHE A 71 -12.68 8.65 14.43
N ASP A 72 -13.09 9.91 14.25
CA ASP A 72 -12.50 11.05 14.95
C ASP A 72 -12.61 10.87 16.47
N ALA A 73 -13.80 10.56 16.98
CA ALA A 73 -14.03 10.35 18.41
C ALA A 73 -13.18 9.21 18.98
N LEU A 74 -13.03 8.09 18.26
CA LEU A 74 -12.17 7.00 18.69
C LEU A 74 -10.69 7.40 18.67
N GLY A 75 -10.24 8.07 17.59
CA GLY A 75 -8.86 8.54 17.49
C GLY A 75 -8.50 9.54 18.57
N HIS A 76 -9.41 10.46 18.90
CA HIS A 76 -9.26 11.41 19.99
C HIS A 76 -9.07 10.69 21.33
N ARG A 77 -9.92 9.68 21.61
CA ARG A 77 -9.79 8.84 22.81
C ARG A 77 -8.43 8.14 22.89
N LEU A 78 -7.97 7.57 21.78
CA LEU A 78 -6.71 6.82 21.72
C LEU A 78 -5.49 7.74 21.86
N LEU A 79 -5.49 8.91 21.21
CA LEU A 79 -4.34 9.82 21.19
C LEU A 79 -4.26 10.71 22.43
N LEU A 80 -5.41 11.21 22.92
CA LEU A 80 -5.43 12.31 23.88
C LEU A 80 -6.03 11.92 25.24
N GLU A 81 -7.00 11.01 25.28
CA GLU A 81 -7.69 10.63 26.52
C GLU A 81 -7.12 9.37 27.19
N THR A 82 -6.11 8.72 26.60
CA THR A 82 -5.51 7.49 27.12
C THR A 82 -4.02 7.67 27.46
N PRO A 83 -3.68 8.23 28.65
CA PRO A 83 -2.28 8.52 29.02
C PRO A 83 -1.35 7.31 29.00
N ALA A 84 -1.87 6.11 29.22
CA ALA A 84 -1.12 4.87 29.17
C ALA A 84 -0.49 4.59 27.79
N LEU A 85 -1.01 5.18 26.72
CA LEU A 85 -0.50 5.02 25.35
C LEU A 85 0.54 6.09 24.96
N ASN A 86 0.76 7.11 25.80
CA ASN A 86 1.69 8.20 25.48
C ASN A 86 3.10 7.71 25.15
N GLY A 87 3.60 6.70 25.87
CA GLY A 87 4.91 6.09 25.57
C GLY A 87 4.96 5.42 24.20
N VAL A 88 3.88 4.73 23.80
CA VAL A 88 3.76 4.10 22.48
C VAL A 88 3.75 5.18 21.39
N TRP A 89 2.91 6.21 21.55
CA TRP A 89 2.81 7.30 20.58
C TRP A 89 4.11 8.08 20.44
N THR A 90 4.81 8.34 21.55
CA THR A 90 6.12 9.01 21.54
C THR A 90 7.16 8.18 20.79
N THR A 91 7.18 6.86 21.02
CA THR A 91 8.09 5.96 20.33
C THR A 91 7.82 5.92 18.82
N LEU A 92 6.54 5.78 18.43
CA LEU A 92 6.14 5.77 17.02
C LEU A 92 6.42 7.10 16.34
N TYR A 93 6.20 8.23 17.03
CA TYR A 93 6.45 9.56 16.50
C TYR A 93 7.94 9.81 16.20
N ASN A 94 8.82 9.27 17.05
CA ASN A 94 10.26 9.42 16.89
C ASN A 94 10.90 8.32 16.01
N THR A 95 10.10 7.37 15.49
CA THR A 95 10.60 6.33 14.59
C THR A 95 10.59 6.85 13.15
N PRO A 96 11.70 6.73 12.38
CA PRO A 96 11.71 7.14 10.97
C PRO A 96 10.58 6.48 10.17
N VAL A 97 10.04 7.19 9.18
CA VAL A 97 8.95 6.76 8.29
C VAL A 97 7.57 6.63 8.96
N VAL A 98 7.48 6.23 10.24
CA VAL A 98 6.19 5.99 10.92
C VAL A 98 5.29 7.24 10.98
N PRO A 99 5.79 8.46 11.25
CA PRO A 99 4.97 9.67 11.16
C PRO A 99 4.32 9.90 9.79
N LEU A 100 4.91 9.39 8.69
CA LEU A 100 4.35 9.50 7.34
C LEU A 100 3.04 8.71 7.17
N THR A 101 2.69 7.83 8.10
CA THR A 101 1.39 7.16 8.10
C THR A 101 0.26 8.06 8.59
N ASN A 102 0.57 9.28 9.08
CA ASN A 102 -0.38 10.20 9.71
C ASN A 102 -1.13 9.56 10.89
N PHE A 103 -0.47 8.70 11.68
CA PHE A 103 -1.11 8.07 12.85
C PHE A 103 -1.50 9.08 13.95
N ASN A 104 -0.90 10.28 13.93
CA ASN A 104 -1.23 11.42 14.78
C ASN A 104 -2.51 12.16 14.34
N ASN A 105 -3.11 11.79 13.22
CA ASN A 105 -4.44 12.25 12.82
C ASN A 105 -5.52 11.34 13.45
N THR A 106 -6.45 11.94 14.18
CA THR A 106 -7.52 11.23 14.90
C THR A 106 -8.39 10.38 13.98
N VAL A 107 -8.82 10.92 12.84
CA VAL A 107 -9.65 10.18 11.86
C VAL A 107 -8.87 9.00 11.27
N VAL A 108 -7.61 9.21 10.91
CA VAL A 108 -6.75 8.13 10.36
C VAL A 108 -6.56 7.01 11.37
N LEU A 109 -6.20 7.35 12.61
CA LEU A 109 -5.97 6.35 13.66
C LEU A 109 -7.25 5.59 14.00
N GLY A 110 -8.35 6.31 14.23
CA GLY A 110 -9.63 5.70 14.61
C GLY A 110 -10.19 4.81 13.51
N SER A 111 -10.18 5.28 12.26
CA SER A 111 -10.62 4.48 11.11
C SER A 111 -9.75 3.25 10.88
N LEU A 112 -8.42 3.37 11.01
CA LEU A 112 -7.50 2.24 10.88
C LEU A 112 -7.72 1.21 11.98
N ALA A 113 -7.88 1.64 13.24
CA ALA A 113 -8.18 0.75 14.36
C ALA A 113 -9.49 -0.02 14.14
N VAL A 114 -10.55 0.67 13.71
CA VAL A 114 -11.83 0.03 13.37
C VAL A 114 -11.68 -0.93 12.19
N ALA A 115 -11.02 -0.52 11.11
CA ALA A 115 -10.85 -1.34 9.92
C ALA A 115 -10.06 -2.62 10.20
N VAL A 116 -8.99 -2.54 11.00
CA VAL A 116 -8.21 -3.70 11.46
C VAL A 116 -9.05 -4.60 12.35
N GLY A 117 -9.81 -4.04 13.31
CA GLY A 117 -10.73 -4.80 14.15
C GLY A 117 -11.82 -5.52 13.34
N LEU A 118 -12.31 -4.89 12.27
CA LEU A 118 -13.31 -5.45 11.37
C LEU A 118 -12.76 -6.46 10.37
N PHE A 119 -11.44 -6.59 10.22
CA PHE A 119 -10.84 -7.48 9.23
C PHE A 119 -11.30 -8.95 9.39
N LEU A 120 -11.20 -9.48 10.61
CA LEU A 120 -11.59 -10.86 10.91
C LEU A 120 -13.10 -11.11 10.72
N PRO A 121 -14.02 -10.29 11.28
CA PRO A 121 -15.45 -10.51 11.07
C PRO A 121 -15.85 -10.33 9.59
N LEU A 122 -15.30 -9.36 8.86
CA LEU A 122 -15.58 -9.19 7.43
C LEU A 122 -15.09 -10.37 6.60
N ASN A 123 -13.91 -10.90 6.90
CA ASN A 123 -13.40 -12.09 6.22
C ASN A 123 -14.23 -13.35 6.55
N ALA A 124 -14.70 -13.51 7.79
CA ALA A 124 -15.59 -14.61 8.15
C ALA A 124 -16.96 -14.50 7.45
N LEU A 125 -17.57 -13.31 7.51
CA LEU A 125 -18.87 -13.03 6.88
C LEU A 125 -18.79 -13.15 5.37
N GLY A 126 -17.73 -12.63 4.75
CA GLY A 126 -17.48 -12.76 3.31
C GLY A 126 -17.36 -14.22 2.88
N ARG A 127 -16.66 -15.07 3.66
CA ARG A 127 -16.55 -16.52 3.37
C ARG A 127 -17.92 -17.19 3.41
N PHE A 128 -18.71 -16.86 4.44
CA PHE A 128 -20.07 -17.37 4.58
C PHE A 128 -20.95 -16.94 3.39
N GLY A 129 -20.96 -15.63 3.08
CA GLY A 129 -21.73 -15.07 1.97
C GLY A 129 -21.38 -15.69 0.62
N VAL A 130 -20.09 -15.82 0.30
CA VAL A 130 -19.65 -16.41 -0.97
C VAL A 130 -20.03 -17.89 -1.08
N ARG A 131 -19.91 -18.66 0.02
CA ARG A 131 -20.35 -20.08 0.03
C ARG A 131 -21.86 -20.18 -0.22
N ARG A 132 -22.64 -19.35 0.47
CA ARG A 132 -24.11 -19.33 0.35
C ARG A 132 -24.57 -18.92 -1.05
N TYR A 133 -23.94 -17.91 -1.62
CA TYR A 133 -24.19 -17.44 -2.99
C TYR A 133 -23.89 -18.54 -4.01
N ARG A 134 -22.71 -19.16 -3.95
CA ARG A 134 -22.32 -20.23 -4.87
C ARG A 134 -23.26 -21.44 -4.81
N ALA A 135 -23.67 -21.84 -3.61
CA ALA A 135 -24.64 -22.94 -3.43
C ALA A 135 -26.01 -22.61 -4.06
N ALA A 136 -26.49 -21.38 -3.89
CA ALA A 136 -27.75 -20.93 -4.49
C ALA A 136 -27.68 -20.93 -6.02
N VAL A 137 -26.61 -20.36 -6.58
CA VAL A 137 -26.41 -20.32 -8.04
C VAL A 137 -26.30 -21.73 -8.61
N GLN A 138 -25.57 -22.65 -7.96
CA GLN A 138 -25.47 -24.04 -8.41
C GLN A 138 -26.81 -24.78 -8.37
N ALA A 139 -27.67 -24.50 -7.38
CA ALA A 139 -29.01 -25.06 -7.35
C ALA A 139 -29.87 -24.52 -8.50
N TRP A 140 -29.83 -23.21 -8.75
CA TRP A 140 -30.55 -22.56 -9.84
C TRP A 140 -30.08 -23.01 -11.23
N VAL A 141 -28.77 -23.18 -11.44
CA VAL A 141 -28.23 -23.71 -12.71
C VAL A 141 -28.71 -25.14 -12.95
N ARG A 142 -28.68 -25.99 -11.92
CA ARG A 142 -29.18 -27.37 -12.04
C ARG A 142 -30.66 -27.46 -12.36
N SER A 143 -31.49 -26.53 -11.88
CA SER A 143 -32.92 -26.53 -12.19
C SER A 143 -33.23 -26.12 -13.63
N HIS A 144 -32.33 -25.40 -14.30
CA HIS A 144 -32.48 -24.97 -15.69
C HIS A 144 -31.66 -25.81 -16.68
N GLN A 145 -30.90 -26.79 -16.19
CA GLN A 145 -30.15 -27.71 -17.03
C GLN A 145 -31.12 -28.76 -17.59
N PRO A 146 -31.20 -28.95 -18.93
CA PRO A 146 -32.02 -30.02 -19.49
C PRO A 146 -31.54 -31.39 -18.97
N PRO A 147 -32.46 -32.36 -18.81
CA PRO A 147 -32.09 -33.69 -18.34
C PRO A 147 -31.01 -34.27 -19.27
N PRO A 148 -30.04 -35.02 -18.71
CA PRO A 148 -29.03 -35.68 -19.53
C PRO A 148 -29.74 -36.58 -20.55
N PRO A 149 -29.22 -36.67 -21.80
CA PRO A 149 -29.81 -37.57 -22.80
C PRO A 149 -29.89 -38.99 -22.24
N PRO A 150 -30.93 -39.77 -22.61
CA PRO A 150 -31.08 -41.14 -22.14
C PRO A 150 -29.81 -41.94 -22.45
N ALA A 151 -29.46 -42.86 -21.54
CA ALA A 151 -28.33 -43.74 -21.75
C ALA A 151 -28.50 -44.48 -23.09
N PRO A 152 -27.44 -44.62 -23.91
CA PRO A 152 -27.55 -45.35 -25.16
C PRO A 152 -28.04 -46.77 -24.91
N ALA A 153 -28.93 -47.27 -25.78
CA ALA A 153 -29.49 -48.61 -25.63
C ALA A 153 -28.35 -49.66 -25.55
N PRO A 154 -28.52 -50.73 -24.75
CA PRO A 154 -27.54 -51.81 -24.68
C PRO A 154 -27.25 -52.34 -26.10
N GLY A 155 -26.01 -52.19 -26.57
CA GLY A 155 -25.58 -52.64 -27.90
C GLY A 155 -25.61 -51.60 -29.03
N THR A 156 -26.19 -50.40 -28.85
CA THR A 156 -26.14 -49.31 -29.86
C THR A 156 -25.01 -48.31 -29.61
N ALA A 157 -24.02 -48.67 -28.79
CA ALA A 157 -22.78 -47.92 -28.70
C ALA A 157 -21.99 -48.09 -30.01
N ALA A 158 -22.50 -47.49 -31.09
CA ALA A 158 -21.63 -47.03 -32.16
C ALA A 158 -20.48 -46.35 -31.46
N VAL A 159 -19.26 -46.77 -31.78
CA VAL A 159 -18.00 -46.22 -31.29
C VAL A 159 -17.91 -44.77 -31.82
N ARG A 160 -18.79 -43.89 -31.35
CA ARG A 160 -18.46 -42.48 -31.21
C ARG A 160 -17.31 -42.54 -30.25
N ARG A 161 -16.10 -42.40 -30.79
CA ARG A 161 -14.95 -41.91 -30.05
C ARG A 161 -15.35 -40.53 -29.53
N TYR A 162 -16.20 -40.49 -28.52
CA TYR A 162 -16.13 -39.42 -27.56
C TYR A 162 -14.67 -39.45 -27.15
N PRO A 163 -13.92 -38.34 -27.30
CA PRO A 163 -12.69 -38.24 -26.52
C PRO A 163 -13.13 -38.60 -25.09
N PRO A 164 -12.44 -39.55 -24.43
CA PRO A 164 -12.83 -39.99 -23.09
C PRO A 164 -13.11 -38.72 -22.29
N PRO A 165 -14.24 -38.64 -21.55
CA PRO A 165 -14.63 -37.42 -20.83
C PRO A 165 -13.35 -36.90 -20.21
N SER A 166 -12.90 -35.73 -20.67
CA SER A 166 -11.56 -35.24 -20.38
C SER A 166 -11.42 -35.41 -18.88
N ARG A 167 -10.52 -36.34 -18.46
CA ARG A 167 -10.37 -36.74 -17.05
C ARG A 167 -10.52 -35.45 -16.27
N PRO A 168 -11.48 -35.32 -15.33
CA PRO A 168 -11.79 -34.03 -14.71
C PRO A 168 -10.46 -33.42 -14.39
N VAL A 169 -10.07 -32.36 -15.14
CA VAL A 169 -8.67 -31.94 -15.23
C VAL A 169 -8.21 -31.92 -13.81
N ARG A 170 -7.32 -32.86 -13.43
CA ARG A 170 -6.97 -33.09 -12.02
C ARG A 170 -6.52 -31.72 -11.56
N ARG A 171 -7.40 -31.02 -10.84
CA ARG A 171 -7.30 -29.57 -10.73
C ARG A 171 -5.96 -29.35 -10.09
N ALA A 172 -5.03 -28.73 -10.80
CA ALA A 172 -3.84 -28.16 -10.20
C ALA A 172 -4.34 -26.98 -9.35
N GLY A 173 -4.97 -27.30 -8.22
CA GLY A 173 -5.91 -26.39 -7.57
C GLY A 173 -6.43 -26.98 -6.27
N GLY A 174 -5.58 -27.68 -5.53
CA GLY A 174 -5.92 -28.22 -4.22
C GLY A 174 -4.67 -28.72 -3.52
N GLY A 175 -4.02 -27.82 -2.76
CA GLY A 175 -2.92 -28.15 -1.86
C GLY A 175 -1.55 -27.70 -2.38
N GLY A 176 -0.97 -26.70 -1.70
CA GLY A 176 0.45 -26.38 -1.86
C GLY A 176 0.77 -25.12 -2.65
N GLY A 177 0.05 -24.01 -2.43
CA GLY A 177 0.59 -22.73 -2.87
C GLY A 177 0.46 -21.70 -1.76
N GLY A 178 1.61 -21.20 -1.29
CA GLY A 178 1.70 -20.27 -0.16
C GLY A 178 0.82 -19.02 -0.33
N LEU A 179 0.71 -18.23 0.75
CA LEU A 179 -0.11 -17.02 0.78
C LEU A 179 0.28 -15.98 -0.27
N ILE A 180 1.49 -16.05 -0.83
CA ILE A 180 2.08 -15.05 -1.73
C ILE A 180 1.88 -15.42 -3.21
N ARG A 181 1.43 -14.44 -4.00
CA ARG A 181 1.22 -14.53 -5.45
C ARG A 181 2.51 -14.15 -6.19
N TRP A 182 3.51 -15.03 -6.14
CA TRP A 182 4.85 -14.79 -6.72
C TRP A 182 4.86 -14.24 -8.16
N LYS A 183 3.90 -14.63 -9.00
CA LYS A 183 3.73 -14.11 -10.36
C LYS A 183 3.45 -12.60 -10.43
N GLY A 184 2.87 -12.01 -9.39
CA GLY A 184 2.69 -10.55 -9.25
C GLY A 184 3.68 -9.91 -8.29
N THR A 185 4.15 -10.64 -7.28
CA THR A 185 5.12 -10.15 -6.29
C THR A 185 6.50 -9.87 -6.87
N GLY A 186 6.98 -10.71 -7.80
CA GLY A 186 8.33 -10.58 -8.37
C GLY A 186 8.59 -9.22 -9.03
N PRO A 187 7.76 -8.77 -10.00
CA PRO A 187 7.90 -7.46 -10.63
C PRO A 187 7.74 -6.29 -9.65
N LEU A 188 6.85 -6.40 -8.66
CA LEU A 188 6.65 -5.35 -7.65
C LEU A 188 7.88 -5.18 -6.75
N LEU A 189 8.46 -6.30 -6.28
CA LEU A 189 9.69 -6.28 -5.49
C LEU A 189 10.88 -5.80 -6.31
N LEU A 190 10.95 -6.18 -7.59
CA LEU A 190 11.96 -5.65 -8.50
C LEU A 190 11.82 -4.13 -8.67
N PHE A 191 10.61 -3.64 -8.91
CA PHE A 191 10.35 -2.21 -9.06
C PHE A 191 10.65 -1.43 -7.77
N ALA A 192 10.20 -1.94 -6.62
CA ALA A 192 10.51 -1.34 -5.32
C ALA A 192 12.02 -1.36 -5.06
N GLY A 193 12.71 -2.46 -5.37
CA GLY A 193 14.15 -2.59 -5.26
C GLY A 193 14.89 -1.62 -6.19
N LEU A 194 14.39 -1.40 -7.41
CA LEU A 194 14.94 -0.43 -8.36
C LEU A 194 14.71 1.01 -7.90
N LEU A 195 13.56 1.32 -7.30
CA LEU A 195 13.30 2.64 -6.71
C LEU A 195 14.21 2.90 -5.51
N VAL A 196 14.35 1.94 -4.60
CA VAL A 196 15.25 2.05 -3.45
C VAL A 196 16.70 2.14 -3.92
N GLY A 197 17.14 1.26 -4.84
CA GLY A 197 18.48 1.31 -5.40
C GLY A 197 18.76 2.61 -6.14
N GLY A 198 17.80 3.10 -6.94
CA GLY A 198 17.88 4.40 -7.60
C GLY A 198 17.98 5.53 -6.59
N TRP A 199 17.14 5.54 -5.56
CA TRP A 199 17.23 6.54 -4.49
C TRP A 199 18.59 6.50 -3.79
N LEU A 200 19.08 5.33 -3.39
CA LEU A 200 20.39 5.18 -2.75
C LEU A 200 21.56 5.64 -3.64
N LEU A 201 21.44 5.50 -4.96
CA LEU A 201 22.49 5.91 -5.91
C LEU A 201 22.41 7.38 -6.34
N PHE A 202 21.21 7.97 -6.33
CA PHE A 202 20.96 9.28 -6.92
C PHE A 202 20.47 10.35 -5.93
N ALA A 203 20.05 10.01 -4.71
CA ALA A 203 19.51 10.97 -3.73
C ALA A 203 20.48 12.11 -3.45
N ASP A 204 21.73 11.81 -3.11
CA ASP A 204 22.77 12.82 -2.83
C ASP A 204 23.02 13.74 -4.03
N ARG A 205 23.02 13.20 -5.26
CA ARG A 205 23.21 13.99 -6.49
C ARG A 205 22.02 14.88 -6.80
N LEU A 206 20.80 14.34 -6.67
CA LEU A 206 19.57 15.08 -6.88
C LEU A 206 19.41 16.20 -5.84
N ALA A 207 19.71 15.90 -4.58
CA ALA A 207 19.64 16.85 -3.49
C ALA A 207 20.70 17.95 -3.63
N LYS A 208 21.94 17.60 -4.01
CA LYS A 208 22.97 18.59 -4.38
C LYS A 208 22.47 19.53 -5.48
N GLY A 209 22.01 18.99 -6.61
CA GLY A 209 21.56 19.82 -7.75
C GLY A 209 20.33 20.67 -7.40
N ALA A 210 19.38 20.13 -6.64
CA ALA A 210 18.24 20.88 -6.14
C ALA A 210 18.68 22.03 -5.22
N PHE A 211 19.59 21.77 -4.28
CA PHE A 211 20.11 22.76 -3.35
C PHE A 211 20.85 23.89 -4.08
N GLU A 212 21.74 23.57 -5.01
CA GLU A 212 22.47 24.57 -5.81
C GLU A 212 21.51 25.43 -6.64
N SER A 213 20.49 24.82 -7.26
CA SER A 213 19.50 25.53 -8.07
C SER A 213 18.62 26.49 -7.25
N VAL A 214 18.13 26.03 -6.10
CA VAL A 214 17.28 26.81 -5.20
C VAL A 214 18.11 27.89 -4.52
N GLY A 215 19.31 27.56 -4.04
CA GLY A 215 20.23 28.51 -3.43
C GLY A 215 20.61 29.62 -4.40
N THR A 216 20.94 29.28 -5.64
CA THR A 216 21.26 30.27 -6.68
C THR A 216 20.09 31.20 -6.98
N ALA A 217 18.87 30.65 -7.05
CA ALA A 217 17.66 31.45 -7.28
C ALA A 217 17.35 32.41 -6.12
N ILE A 218 17.62 32.01 -4.88
CA ILE A 218 17.36 32.83 -3.69
C ILE A 218 18.43 33.90 -3.50
N VAL A 219 19.71 33.54 -3.63
CA VAL A 219 20.83 34.45 -3.40
C VAL A 219 21.03 35.40 -4.59
N GLY A 220 20.61 35.01 -5.79
CA GLY A 220 20.85 35.76 -7.03
C GLY A 220 22.29 35.62 -7.56
N ALA A 221 23.09 34.75 -6.95
CA ALA A 221 24.45 34.43 -7.36
C ALA A 221 24.69 32.92 -7.25
N LYS A 222 25.70 32.42 -7.96
CA LYS A 222 25.95 30.97 -8.07
C LYS A 222 26.28 30.37 -6.71
N VAL A 223 25.49 29.38 -6.30
CA VAL A 223 25.74 28.55 -5.12
C VAL A 223 26.26 27.20 -5.59
N GLU A 224 27.43 26.80 -5.08
CA GLU A 224 28.05 25.50 -5.33
C GLU A 224 28.22 24.73 -4.03
N VAL A 225 28.01 23.41 -4.08
CA VAL A 225 28.20 22.51 -2.94
C VAL A 225 29.16 21.41 -3.37
N GLY A 226 30.20 21.11 -2.59
CA GLY A 226 31.09 19.99 -2.86
C GLY A 226 30.34 18.66 -2.82
N ARG A 227 29.86 18.29 -1.63
CA ARG A 227 29.10 17.06 -1.36
C ARG A 227 27.93 17.33 -0.42
N LEU A 228 26.79 16.72 -0.70
CA LEU A 228 25.61 16.74 0.16
C LEU A 228 25.21 15.29 0.43
N HIS A 229 25.24 14.89 1.69
CA HIS A 229 24.91 13.55 2.14
C HIS A 229 23.61 13.54 2.93
N LEU A 230 22.66 12.71 2.50
CA LEU A 230 21.37 12.55 3.13
C LEU A 230 21.31 11.26 3.95
N ASP A 231 21.40 11.35 5.27
CA ASP A 231 21.04 10.26 6.18
C ASP A 231 19.59 10.40 6.64
N LEU A 232 18.68 9.91 5.81
CA LEU A 232 17.24 9.89 6.09
C LEU A 232 16.86 9.02 7.29
N SER A 233 17.72 8.07 7.67
CA SER A 233 17.43 7.16 8.79
C SER A 233 17.63 7.85 10.14
N HIS A 234 18.57 8.79 10.23
CA HIS A 234 18.81 9.60 11.42
C HIS A 234 18.33 11.06 11.26
N GLY A 235 17.74 11.42 10.12
CA GLY A 235 17.31 12.79 9.83
C GLY A 235 18.47 13.77 9.69
N LYS A 236 19.66 13.30 9.30
CA LYS A 236 20.84 14.16 9.20
C LYS A 236 21.11 14.54 7.76
N VAL A 237 21.43 15.81 7.55
CA VAL A 237 21.91 16.32 6.27
C VAL A 237 23.28 16.93 6.51
N ALA A 238 24.30 16.37 5.89
CA ALA A 238 25.66 16.91 5.94
C ALA A 238 26.01 17.54 4.59
N LEU A 239 26.32 18.82 4.57
CA LEU A 239 26.89 19.54 3.44
C LEU A 239 28.39 19.74 3.68
N THR A 240 29.17 19.60 2.62
CA THR A 240 30.62 19.84 2.63
C THR A 240 31.03 20.68 1.42
N GLY A 241 31.90 21.66 1.66
CA GLY A 241 32.39 22.59 0.66
C GLY A 241 31.28 23.45 0.05
N LEU A 242 30.52 24.16 0.89
CA LEU A 242 29.53 25.14 0.43
C LEU A 242 30.26 26.43 0.04
N VAL A 243 30.03 26.91 -1.17
CA VAL A 243 30.56 28.18 -1.68
C VAL A 243 29.42 28.99 -2.28
N VAL A 244 29.29 30.23 -1.83
CA VAL A 244 28.32 31.20 -2.33
C VAL A 244 29.11 32.34 -2.99
N ALA A 245 28.94 32.53 -4.29
CA ALA A 245 29.57 33.64 -5.01
C ALA A 245 28.92 34.99 -4.63
N SER A 246 29.68 36.08 -4.70
CA SER A 246 29.11 37.42 -4.52
C SER A 246 28.30 37.85 -5.76
N PRO A 247 27.05 38.35 -5.59
CA PRO A 247 26.26 38.89 -6.70
C PRO A 247 26.88 40.14 -7.32
N ASP A 248 27.57 40.95 -6.50
CA ASP A 248 28.10 42.26 -6.89
C ASP A 248 29.58 42.20 -7.31
N GLU A 249 30.33 41.20 -6.82
CA GLU A 249 31.77 41.02 -7.11
C GLU A 249 32.06 39.60 -7.65
N PRO A 250 32.10 39.40 -8.99
CA PRO A 250 32.15 38.07 -9.61
C PRO A 250 33.37 37.19 -9.29
N LEU A 251 34.40 37.77 -8.69
CA LEU A 251 35.68 37.10 -8.38
C LEU A 251 35.87 36.87 -6.88
N GLN A 252 34.87 37.16 -6.05
CA GLN A 252 34.92 36.96 -4.61
C GLN A 252 33.81 36.03 -4.12
N ASN A 253 34.15 35.16 -3.18
CA ASN A 253 33.19 34.34 -2.46
C ASN A 253 32.56 35.20 -1.36
N LEU A 254 31.23 35.25 -1.34
CA LEU A 254 30.47 35.92 -0.28
C LEU A 254 30.51 35.11 1.02
N LEU A 255 30.43 33.78 0.88
CA LEU A 255 30.42 32.85 2.00
C LEU A 255 31.04 31.52 1.58
N GLU A 256 31.90 30.98 2.44
CA GLU A 256 32.57 29.71 2.25
C GLU A 256 32.50 28.93 3.58
N ALA A 257 32.01 27.70 3.53
CA ALA A 257 31.88 26.83 4.69
C ALA A 257 32.34 25.40 4.35
N ASP A 258 33.29 24.90 5.11
CA ASP A 258 33.91 23.58 4.89
C ASP A 258 32.93 22.43 5.19
N GLU A 259 32.20 22.53 6.30
CA GLU A 259 31.23 21.53 6.73
C GLU A 259 30.05 22.20 7.41
N LEU A 260 28.84 21.80 7.02
CA LEU A 260 27.57 22.24 7.58
C LEU A 260 26.72 21.00 7.83
N THR A 261 26.51 20.67 9.10
CA THR A 261 25.62 19.56 9.47
C THR A 261 24.33 20.12 10.04
N ALA A 262 23.21 19.77 9.40
CA ALA A 262 21.87 20.05 9.90
C ALA A 262 21.22 18.75 10.36
N ASP A 263 20.93 18.67 11.65
CA ASP A 263 20.00 17.67 12.19
C ASP A 263 18.59 18.15 11.86
N ILE A 264 18.02 17.61 10.80
CA ILE A 264 16.66 17.93 10.40
C ILE A 264 15.75 16.84 10.95
N GLY A 265 15.07 17.13 12.06
CA GLY A 265 14.01 16.27 12.55
C GLY A 265 13.04 15.93 11.41
N VAL A 266 12.98 14.66 11.02
CA VAL A 266 12.12 14.21 9.90
C VAL A 266 10.64 14.48 10.22
N ALA A 267 10.28 14.49 11.52
CA ALA A 267 8.95 14.82 12.00
C ALA A 267 8.54 16.30 11.74
N PRO A 268 9.33 17.34 12.12
CA PRO A 268 8.95 18.74 11.87
C PRO A 268 8.90 19.17 10.37
N LEU A 269 9.73 18.58 9.50
CA LEU A 269 9.70 18.92 8.06
C LEU A 269 8.36 18.64 7.38
N LEU A 270 7.64 17.61 7.83
CA LEU A 270 6.33 17.23 7.30
C LEU A 270 5.21 18.15 7.80
N GLU A 271 5.43 18.88 8.90
CA GLU A 271 4.55 19.93 9.41
C GLU A 271 4.81 21.30 8.75
N LYS A 272 5.63 21.36 7.68
CA LYS A 272 6.16 22.61 7.09
C LYS A 272 6.93 23.48 8.10
N LYS A 273 7.49 22.90 9.15
CA LYS A 273 8.31 23.61 10.14
C LYS A 273 9.76 23.16 10.03
N VAL A 274 10.64 24.12 9.80
CA VAL A 274 12.08 23.86 9.84
C VAL A 274 12.56 24.14 11.26
N VAL A 275 13.02 23.09 11.95
CA VAL A 275 13.66 23.21 13.27
C VAL A 275 15.14 22.93 13.05
N ILE A 276 15.98 23.93 13.34
CA ILE A 276 17.45 23.84 13.27
C ILE A 276 17.95 23.80 14.71
N ASP A 277 18.27 22.60 15.22
CA ASP A 277 18.66 22.42 16.62
C ASP A 277 20.13 22.80 16.89
N ARG A 278 20.97 22.88 15.85
CA ARG A 278 22.35 23.36 15.96
C ARG A 278 22.87 23.85 14.60
N LEU A 279 23.44 25.05 14.61
CA LEU A 279 24.39 25.53 13.61
C LEU A 279 25.75 25.51 14.30
N ALA A 280 26.66 24.67 13.81
CA ALA A 280 28.07 24.68 14.15
C ALA A 280 28.85 24.84 12.86
#